data_AF-A0A367J9D8-F1
#
_entry.id   AF-A0A367J9D8-F1
#
_cell.length_a   1.000
_cell.length_b   1.000
_cell.length_c   1.000
_cell.angle_alpha   90.00
_cell.angle_beta   90.00
_cell.angle_gamma   90.00
#
_symmetry.space_group_name_H-M   'P 1'
#
loop_
_entity.id
_entity.type
_entity.pdbx_description
1 polymer ?
#
loop_
_entity_poly.entity_id
_entity_poly.type
_entity_poly.pdbx_seq_one_letter_code
_entity_poly.pdbx_strand_id
1 'polypeptide(L)'
;MSDMRNVNNWHWVSKDCRPWAKKYLTEQLVDLSAKKDNVNVRITSLDECNGDVDLNQRKGKLFAIYDLVLKLSWEASQHDKRAFGTIS
;
A
#
# COMPACT_ATOMS: atom_id res chain seq x y z
N MET A 1 43.01 1.66 5.78
CA MET A 1 41.92 2.23 4.96
C MET A 1 40.74 2.46 5.88
N SER A 2 40.55 3.73 6.26
CA SER A 2 39.58 4.15 7.27
C SER A 2 38.15 3.84 6.84
N ASP A 3 37.42 3.28 7.78
CA ASP A 3 36.04 2.85 7.73
C ASP A 3 35.08 3.97 7.30
N MET A 4 34.61 3.91 6.05
CA MET A 4 33.68 4.88 5.45
C MET A 4 32.20 4.53 5.76
N ARG A 5 31.94 3.98 6.96
CA ARG A 5 30.58 3.73 7.44
C ARG A 5 29.89 5.07 7.66
N ASN A 6 28.59 5.15 7.37
CA ASN A 6 27.76 6.32 7.64
C ASN A 6 27.59 6.50 9.17
N VAL A 7 28.67 6.88 9.85
CA VAL A 7 28.72 7.02 11.31
C VAL A 7 27.66 8.04 11.71
N ASN A 8 26.78 7.66 12.65
CA ASN A 8 25.67 8.47 13.14
C ASN A 8 24.59 8.84 12.10
N ASN A 9 24.58 8.23 10.92
CA ASN A 9 23.56 8.44 9.89
C ASN A 9 23.40 9.91 9.43
N TRP A 10 24.54 10.60 9.28
CA TRP A 10 24.61 12.01 8.86
C TRP A 10 24.46 12.20 7.35
N HIS A 11 24.76 11.17 6.56
CA HIS A 11 24.50 11.18 5.12
C HIS A 11 23.10 10.65 4.84
N TRP A 12 22.44 11.24 3.85
CA TRP A 12 21.11 10.80 3.40
C TRP A 12 21.13 9.32 3.03
N VAL A 13 20.22 8.56 3.62
CA VAL A 13 19.90 7.20 3.21
C VAL A 13 18.42 7.20 2.86
N SER A 14 18.11 6.86 1.61
CA SER A 14 16.75 6.60 1.14
C SER A 14 16.61 5.11 0.83
N LYS A 15 15.49 4.53 1.24
CA LYS A 15 15.10 3.17 0.90
C LYS A 15 13.76 3.21 0.18
N ASP A 16 13.79 2.75 -1.07
CA ASP A 16 12.60 2.47 -1.85
C ASP A 16 11.78 1.37 -1.18
N CYS A 17 10.59 1.73 -0.73
CA CYS A 17 9.64 0.85 -0.06
C CYS A 17 8.43 0.53 -0.95
N ARG A 18 8.42 0.92 -2.24
CA ARG A 18 7.30 0.63 -3.15
C ARG A 18 6.99 -0.86 -3.28
N PRO A 19 7.98 -1.77 -3.41
CA PRO A 19 7.69 -3.20 -3.46
C PRO A 19 7.04 -3.72 -2.17
N TRP A 20 7.47 -3.19 -1.02
CA TRP A 20 6.89 -3.52 0.27
C TRP A 20 5.46 -2.99 0.39
N ALA A 21 5.23 -1.73 0.02
CA ALA A 21 3.91 -1.10 0.09
C ALA A 21 2.90 -1.83 -0.80
N LYS A 22 3.28 -2.16 -2.04
CA LYS A 22 2.42 -2.92 -2.95
C LYS A 22 2.03 -4.28 -2.35
N LYS A 23 3.01 -5.01 -1.80
CA LYS A 23 2.76 -6.29 -1.13
C LYS A 23 1.82 -6.12 0.07
N TYR A 24 2.15 -5.20 0.97
CA TYR A 24 1.39 -4.92 2.19
C TYR A 24 -0.07 -4.52 1.87
N LEU A 25 -0.27 -3.58 0.96
CA LEU A 25 -1.61 -3.13 0.56
C LEU A 25 -2.41 -4.24 -0.13
N THR A 26 -1.76 -5.07 -0.95
CA THR A 26 -2.42 -6.25 -1.55
C THR A 26 -2.92 -7.19 -0.45
N GLU A 27 -2.05 -7.53 0.51
CA GLU A 27 -2.38 -8.46 1.61
C GLU A 27 -3.44 -7.91 2.57
N GLN A 28 -3.51 -6.59 2.77
CA GLN A 28 -4.48 -5.98 3.69
C GLN A 28 -5.82 -5.65 3.04
N LEU A 29 -5.84 -5.32 1.75
CA LEU A 29 -7.04 -4.83 1.07
C LEU A 29 -7.77 -5.92 0.29
N VAL A 30 -7.06 -6.82 -0.39
CA VAL A 30 -7.72 -7.93 -1.08
C VAL A 30 -8.39 -8.82 -0.04
N ASP A 31 -9.59 -9.33 -0.36
CA ASP A 31 -10.46 -10.09 0.54
C ASP A 31 -11.13 -9.31 1.68
N LEU A 32 -10.79 -8.04 1.87
CA LEU A 32 -11.52 -7.19 2.81
C LEU A 32 -12.98 -7.11 2.37
N SER A 33 -13.89 -7.42 3.29
CA SER A 33 -15.32 -7.51 3.02
C SER A 33 -16.16 -6.76 4.04
N ALA A 34 -17.30 -6.26 3.57
CA ALA A 34 -18.31 -5.61 4.38
C ALA A 34 -19.66 -6.25 4.08
N LYS A 35 -20.41 -6.55 5.15
CA LYS A 35 -21.76 -7.12 5.06
C LYS A 35 -22.75 -6.17 5.70
N LYS A 36 -23.83 -5.88 4.98
CA LYS A 36 -24.97 -5.13 5.50
C LYS A 36 -26.25 -5.72 4.92
N ASP A 37 -27.17 -6.10 5.81
CA ASP A 37 -28.41 -6.79 5.47
C ASP A 37 -28.13 -8.03 4.59
N ASN A 38 -28.69 -8.08 3.38
CA ASN A 38 -28.49 -9.16 2.42
C ASN A 38 -27.41 -8.84 1.37
N VAL A 39 -26.60 -7.80 1.57
CA VAL A 39 -25.55 -7.39 0.63
C VAL A 39 -24.18 -7.70 1.25
N ASN A 40 -23.37 -8.44 0.51
CA ASN A 40 -21.97 -8.69 0.83
C ASN A 40 -21.08 -8.09 -0.25
N VAL A 41 -20.16 -7.21 0.14
CA VAL A 41 -19.20 -6.54 -0.75
C VAL A 41 -17.79 -6.99 -0.37
N ARG A 42 -16.93 -7.27 -1.35
CA ARG A 42 -15.53 -7.66 -1.15
C ARG A 42 -14.62 -6.98 -2.19
N ILE A 43 -13.42 -6.60 -1.78
CA ILE A 43 -12.36 -6.19 -2.70
C ILE A 43 -11.76 -7.42 -3.37
N THR A 44 -11.74 -7.45 -4.70
CA THR A 44 -11.26 -8.59 -5.49
C THR A 44 -9.78 -8.47 -5.84
N SER A 45 -9.28 -7.26 -6.08
CA SER A 45 -7.90 -7.02 -6.50
C SER A 45 -7.46 -5.58 -6.24
N LEU A 46 -6.15 -5.40 -6.06
CA LEU A 46 -5.44 -4.13 -6.16
C LEU A 46 -4.87 -4.02 -7.58
N ASP A 47 -5.53 -3.25 -8.44
CA ASP A 47 -5.23 -3.14 -9.86
C ASP A 47 -4.08 -2.16 -10.13
N GLU A 48 -4.05 -1.04 -9.40
CA GLU A 48 -3.00 -0.04 -9.51
C GLU A 48 -2.48 0.33 -8.11
N CYS A 49 -1.16 0.48 -8.01
CA CYS A 49 -0.45 0.93 -6.81
C CYS A 49 0.78 1.70 -7.28
N ASN A 50 0.56 2.93 -7.73
CA ASN A 50 1.56 3.77 -8.38
C ASN A 50 1.89 4.98 -7.51
N GLY A 51 3.13 5.46 -7.58
CA GLY A 51 3.61 6.61 -6.83
C GLY A 51 4.87 6.28 -6.04
N ASP A 52 5.14 7.08 -5.02
CA ASP A 52 6.39 7.08 -4.28
C ASP A 52 6.16 6.59 -2.84
N VAL A 53 7.08 5.76 -2.36
CA VAL A 53 7.11 5.31 -0.97
C VAL A 53 8.57 5.19 -0.55
N ASP A 54 9.05 6.18 0.17
CA ASP A 54 10.43 6.28 0.58
C ASP A 54 10.56 6.37 2.09
N LEU A 55 11.45 5.54 2.64
CA LEU A 55 11.88 5.63 4.02
C LEU A 55 13.22 6.37 4.06
N ASN A 56 13.21 7.55 4.67
CA ASN A 56 14.35 8.44 4.71
C ASN A 56 14.89 8.57 6.13
N GLN A 57 16.21 8.56 6.27
CA GLN A 57 16.86 8.77 7.55
C GLN A 57 17.85 9.93 7.47
N ARG A 58 17.66 10.94 8.34
CA ARG A 58 18.51 12.12 8.41
C ARG A 58 18.63 12.61 9.85
N LYS A 59 19.86 12.90 10.30
CA LYS A 59 20.13 13.43 11.66
C LYS A 59 19.49 12.55 12.75
N GLY A 60 19.57 11.23 12.60
CA GLY A 60 18.96 10.27 13.53
C GLY A 60 17.43 10.18 13.50
N LYS A 61 16.75 10.97 12.67
CA LYS A 61 15.29 10.90 12.49
C LYS A 61 14.93 10.04 11.30
N LEU A 62 13.96 9.15 11.49
CA LEU A 62 13.33 8.38 10.43
C LEU A 62 12.03 9.06 10.03
N PHE A 63 11.81 9.27 8.74
CA PHE A 63 10.55 9.78 8.22
C PHE A 63 10.18 9.06 6.92
N ALA A 64 8.90 8.74 6.79
CA ALA A 64 8.34 8.15 5.59
C ALA A 64 7.73 9.28 4.74
N ILE A 65 8.02 9.24 3.44
CA ILE A 65 7.32 10.04 2.44
C ILE A 65 6.58 9.05 1.56
N TYR A 66 5.28 9.24 1.42
CA TYR A 66 4.46 8.39 0.56
C TYR A 66 3.40 9.22 -0.14
N ASP A 67 3.24 8.95 -1.43
CA ASP A 67 2.16 9.46 -2.27
C ASP A 67 1.79 8.34 -3.23
N LEU A 68 0.57 7.82 -3.12
CA LEU A 68 0.13 6.63 -3.84
C LEU A 68 -1.24 6.86 -4.46
N VAL A 69 -1.34 6.55 -5.75
CA VAL A 69 -2.59 6.34 -6.46
C VAL A 69 -2.90 4.85 -6.42
N LEU A 70 -4.03 4.51 -5.79
CA LEU A 70 -4.52 3.14 -5.69
C LEU A 70 -5.77 2.97 -6.54
N LYS A 71 -5.89 1.82 -7.20
CA LYS A 71 -7.13 1.41 -7.86
C LYS A 71 -7.46 0.00 -7.45
N LEU A 72 -8.69 -0.20 -6.98
CA LEU A 72 -9.17 -1.44 -6.42
C LEU A 72 -10.42 -1.88 -7.19
N SER A 73 -10.51 -3.16 -7.54
CA SER A 73 -11.76 -3.73 -8.02
C SER A 73 -12.53 -4.36 -6.86
N TRP A 74 -13.85 -4.27 -6.90
CA TRP A 74 -14.73 -4.86 -5.91
C TRP A 74 -15.90 -5.60 -6.56
N GLU A 75 -16.42 -6.58 -5.84
CA GLU A 75 -17.64 -7.31 -6.18
C GLU A 75 -18.64 -7.21 -5.03
N ALA A 76 -19.92 -7.11 -5.35
CA ALA A 76 -21.01 -7.23 -4.41
C ALA A 76 -21.96 -8.34 -4.82
N SER A 77 -22.54 -9.01 -3.82
CA SER A 77 -23.49 -10.10 -3.98
C SER A 77 -24.71 -9.85 -3.10
N GLN A 78 -25.90 -10.04 -3.67
CA GLN A 78 -27.18 -10.04 -2.97
C GLN A 78 -28.08 -11.09 -3.61
N HIS A 79 -28.30 -12.21 -2.91
CA HIS A 79 -29.01 -13.38 -3.47
C HIS A 79 -28.39 -13.79 -4.83
N ASP A 80 -29.18 -13.79 -5.91
CA ASP A 80 -28.72 -14.14 -7.27
C ASP A 80 -28.13 -12.95 -8.06
N LYS A 81 -28.09 -11.75 -7.47
CA LYS A 81 -27.58 -10.56 -8.13
C LYS A 81 -26.13 -10.31 -7.76
N ARG A 82 -25.32 -9.95 -8.76
CA ARG A 82 -23.93 -9.51 -8.59
C ARG A 82 -23.75 -8.12 -9.17
N ALA A 83 -22.92 -7.32 -8.53
CA ALA A 83 -22.44 -6.04 -9.04
C ALA A 83 -20.92 -6.00 -8.93
N PHE A 84 -20.28 -5.25 -9.83
CA PHE A 84 -18.84 -5.08 -9.89
C PHE A 84 -18.52 -3.61 -10.09
N GLY A 85 -17.38 -3.16 -9.61
CA GLY A 85 -16.93 -1.80 -9.81
C GLY A 85 -15.48 -1.59 -9.42
N THR A 86 -15.02 -0.36 -9.59
CA THR A 86 -13.67 0.06 -9.19
C THR A 86 -13.75 1.23 -8.19
N ILE A 87 -12.77 1.29 -7.29
CA ILE A 87 -12.51 2.41 -6.38
C ILE A 87 -11.15 2.97 -6.78
N SER A 88 -11.06 4.28 -7.02
CA SER A 88 -9.85 4.99 -7.43
C SER A 88 -9.80 6.36 -6.77
#